data_AF-A0A530QS61-F1
#
_entry.id   AF-A0A530QS61-F1
#
_cell.length_a   1.000
_cell.length_b   1.000
_cell.length_c   1.000
_cell.angle_alpha   90.00
_cell.angle_beta   90.00
_cell.angle_gamma   90.00
#
_symmetry.space_group_name_H-M   'P 1'
#
loop_
_entity.id
_entity.type
_entity.pdbx_description
1 polymer ?
#
loop_
_entity_poly.entity_id
_entity_poly.type
_entity_poly.pdbx_seq_one_letter_code
_entity_poly.pdbx_strand_id
1 'polypeptide(L)'
;PYNGIVAYVASLYLWILIARINPLWLLVVPALHSLQYLAVVWRYQTNVERDGQDAGKDPQPKILSFLGPLYRLRVLGFIVGGGALGYLGFWLIPFVLTALIPYDRQVLGSSLFFFIVLIFINVHHYFLDNVMWRRGNPEVSKYLFR
;
A
#
# COMPACT_ATOMS: atom_id res chain seq x y z
N PRO A 1 -17.99 -12.30 -15.04
CA PRO A 1 -16.86 -12.62 -15.94
C PRO A 1 -16.28 -11.39 -16.66
N TYR A 2 -17.10 -10.58 -17.34
CA TYR A 2 -16.64 -9.40 -18.10
C TYR A 2 -15.92 -8.36 -17.23
N ASN A 3 -16.49 -7.98 -16.08
CA ASN A 3 -15.85 -7.01 -15.16
C ASN A 3 -14.46 -7.47 -14.69
N GLY A 4 -14.25 -8.78 -14.51
CA GLY A 4 -12.96 -9.33 -14.11
C GLY A 4 -11.92 -9.24 -15.22
N ILE A 5 -12.32 -9.48 -16.47
CA ILE A 5 -11.44 -9.33 -17.63
C ILE A 5 -11.09 -7.86 -17.85
N VAL A 6 -12.08 -6.96 -17.79
CA VAL A 6 -11.86 -5.51 -17.91
C VAL A 6 -10.93 -5.02 -16.80
N ALA A 7 -11.17 -5.44 -15.55
CA ALA A 7 -10.30 -5.10 -14.42
C ALA A 7 -8.88 -5.63 -14.62
N TYR A 8 -8.71 -6.88 -15.05
CA TYR A 8 -7.41 -7.50 -15.33
C TYR A 8 -6.65 -6.76 -16.44
N VAL A 9 -7.33 -6.45 -17.54
CA VAL A 9 -6.70 -5.75 -18.67
C VAL A 9 -6.33 -4.32 -18.28
N ALA A 10 -7.22 -3.61 -17.59
CA ALA A 10 -6.97 -2.27 -17.11
C ALA A 10 -5.83 -2.21 -16.09
N SER A 11 -5.77 -3.16 -15.16
CA SER A 11 -4.77 -3.18 -14.09
C SER A 11 -3.38 -3.67 -14.54
N LEU A 12 -3.28 -4.45 -15.62
CA LEU A 12 -1.99 -4.98 -16.09
C LEU A 12 -1.41 -4.30 -17.32
N TYR A 13 -2.24 -3.93 -18.29
CA TYR A 13 -1.73 -3.50 -19.60
C TYR A 13 -1.88 -2.00 -19.85
N LEU A 14 -2.93 -1.38 -19.31
CA LEU A 14 -3.22 0.02 -19.61
C LEU A 14 -2.11 0.96 -19.11
N TRP A 15 -1.55 0.67 -17.93
CA TRP A 15 -0.48 1.50 -17.36
C TRP A 15 0.87 1.31 -18.07
N ILE A 16 1.11 0.18 -18.74
CA ILE A 16 2.32 -0.03 -19.56
C ILE A 16 2.33 0.99 -20.71
N LEU A 17 1.16 1.25 -21.32
CA LEU A 17 1.01 2.27 -22.36
C LEU A 17 1.26 3.68 -21.81
N ILE A 18 0.79 3.95 -20.59
CA ILE A 18 0.99 5.24 -19.91
C ILE A 18 2.47 5.46 -19.54
N ALA A 19 3.17 4.42 -19.09
CA ALA A 19 4.60 4.45 -18.78
C ALA A 19 5.47 4.73 -20.01
N ARG A 20 4.99 4.40 -21.22
CA ARG A 20 5.66 4.74 -22.49
C ARG A 20 5.59 6.23 -22.82
N ILE A 21 4.60 6.95 -22.31
CA ILE A 21 4.47 8.40 -22.49
C ILE A 21 5.41 9.14 -21.53
N ASN A 22 5.45 8.70 -20.27
CA ASN A 22 6.36 9.26 -19.28
C ASN A 22 6.82 8.16 -18.30
N PRO A 23 8.13 7.89 -18.18
CA PRO A 23 8.65 6.85 -17.30
C PRO A 23 8.38 7.12 -15.81
N LEU A 24 8.07 8.36 -15.41
CA LEU A 24 7.67 8.68 -14.04
C LEU A 24 6.43 7.91 -13.58
N TRP A 25 5.59 7.44 -14.51
CA TRP A 25 4.44 6.61 -14.18
C TRP A 25 4.83 5.26 -13.57
N LEU A 26 6.05 4.77 -13.80
CA LEU A 26 6.58 3.58 -13.11
C LEU A 26 6.74 3.80 -11.60
N LEU A 27 6.80 5.06 -11.15
CA LEU A 27 6.86 5.43 -9.73
C LEU A 27 5.46 5.75 -9.19
N VAL A 28 4.67 6.49 -9.96
CA VAL A 28 3.35 6.97 -9.53
C VAL A 28 2.33 5.84 -9.44
N VAL A 29 2.33 4.90 -10.39
CA VAL A 29 1.34 3.81 -10.42
C VAL A 29 1.44 2.92 -9.17
N PRO A 30 2.63 2.42 -8.76
CA PRO A 30 2.77 1.71 -7.49
C PRO A 30 2.31 2.53 -6.28
N ALA A 31 2.61 3.83 -6.24
CA ALA A 31 2.17 4.68 -5.13
C ALA A 31 0.64 4.78 -5.05
N LEU A 32 -0.04 4.96 -6.19
CA LEU A 32 -1.50 4.97 -6.27
C LEU A 32 -2.09 3.59 -5.94
N HIS A 33 -1.44 2.51 -6.35
CA HIS A 33 -1.84 1.16 -6.01
C HIS A 33 -1.80 0.91 -4.49
N SER A 34 -0.75 1.37 -3.81
CA SER A 34 -0.66 1.33 -2.34
C SER A 34 -1.77 2.15 -1.66
N LEU A 35 -2.23 3.26 -2.26
CA LEU A 35 -3.38 4.01 -1.73
C LEU A 35 -4.70 3.24 -1.87
N GLN A 36 -4.90 2.53 -2.99
CA GLN A 36 -6.07 1.66 -3.18
C GLN A 36 -6.14 0.58 -2.09
N TYR A 37 -4.99 0.06 -1.68
CA TYR A 37 -4.89 -0.95 -0.63
C TYR A 37 -5.47 -0.47 0.71
N LEU A 38 -5.32 0.82 1.03
CA LEU A 38 -5.89 1.39 2.26
C LEU A 38 -7.42 1.24 2.28
N ALA A 39 -8.08 1.39 1.13
CA ALA A 39 -9.52 1.18 1.02
C ALA A 39 -9.92 -0.29 1.24
N VAL A 40 -9.12 -1.24 0.74
CA VAL A 40 -9.33 -2.68 0.94
C VAL A 40 -9.20 -3.04 2.42
N VAL A 41 -8.11 -2.62 3.06
CA VAL A 41 -7.86 -2.86 4.50
C VAL A 41 -8.93 -2.20 5.34
N TRP A 42 -9.31 -0.96 5.02
CA TRP A 42 -10.36 -0.24 5.75
C TRP A 42 -11.68 -1.01 5.69
N ARG A 43 -12.14 -1.40 4.49
CA ARG A 43 -13.36 -2.22 4.33
C ARG A 43 -13.28 -3.52 5.13
N TYR A 44 -12.17 -4.24 5.03
CA TYR A 44 -11.96 -5.49 5.75
C TYR A 44 -12.05 -5.29 7.28
N GLN A 45 -11.27 -4.35 7.84
CA GLN A 45 -11.22 -4.11 9.28
C GLN A 45 -12.56 -3.60 9.83
N THR A 46 -13.24 -2.70 9.12
CA THR A 46 -14.57 -2.24 9.52
C THR A 46 -15.58 -3.39 9.57
N ASN A 47 -15.50 -4.35 8.65
CA ASN A 47 -16.40 -5.50 8.65
C ASN A 47 -16.03 -6.52 9.75
N VAL A 48 -14.75 -6.68 10.07
CA VAL A 48 -14.29 -7.49 11.22
C VAL A 48 -14.81 -6.90 12.54
N GLU A 49 -14.65 -5.59 12.74
CA GLU A 49 -15.10 -4.90 13.95
C GLU A 49 -16.63 -4.98 14.12
N ARG A 50 -17.38 -4.91 13.02
CA ARG A 50 -18.85 -5.04 13.00
C ARG A 50 -19.35 -6.44 13.34
N ASP A 51 -18.57 -7.48 13.07
CA ASP A 51 -18.92 -8.87 13.36
C ASP A 51 -18.40 -9.33 14.74
N GLY A 52 -17.60 -8.51 15.44
CA GLY A 52 -17.09 -8.80 16.78
C GLY A 52 -18.19 -8.91 17.84
N GLN A 53 -17.96 -9.67 18.91
CA GLN A 53 -18.95 -9.92 19.97
C GLN A 53 -19.39 -8.64 20.71
N ASP A 54 -18.59 -7.56 20.64
CA ASP A 54 -18.92 -6.23 21.17
C ASP A 54 -19.80 -5.38 20.23
N ALA A 55 -20.12 -5.87 19.03
CA ALA A 55 -20.97 -5.17 18.05
C ALA A 55 -22.43 -4.97 18.52
N GLY A 56 -22.83 -5.67 19.60
CA GLY A 56 -24.16 -5.57 20.23
C GLY A 56 -24.38 -4.30 21.07
N LYS A 57 -23.40 -3.41 21.21
CA LYS A 57 -23.64 -2.05 21.67
C LYS A 57 -23.48 -1.14 20.49
N ASP A 58 -24.61 -0.86 19.84
CA ASP A 58 -24.76 0.15 18.80
C ASP A 58 -23.86 1.36 19.15
N PRO A 59 -22.69 1.52 18.50
CA PRO A 59 -21.96 2.74 18.66
C PRO A 59 -22.80 3.71 17.85
N GLN A 60 -23.64 4.49 18.54
CA GLN A 60 -24.20 5.71 17.97
C GLN A 60 -23.13 6.32 17.07
N PRO A 61 -23.44 6.76 15.85
CA PRO A 61 -22.45 7.25 14.90
C PRO A 61 -21.84 8.53 15.49
N LYS A 62 -20.88 8.37 16.39
CA LYS A 62 -20.14 9.44 17.00
C LYS A 62 -19.08 9.76 15.97
N ILE A 63 -19.51 10.53 14.98
CA ILE A 63 -18.64 11.42 14.21
C ILE A 63 -17.74 12.26 15.16
N LEU A 64 -18.07 12.32 16.46
CA LEU A 64 -17.26 12.87 17.55
C LEU A 64 -16.28 11.92 18.30
N SER A 65 -16.24 10.60 18.08
CA SER A 65 -15.25 9.72 18.76
C SER A 65 -13.81 9.94 18.25
N PHE A 66 -13.68 10.53 17.06
CA PHE A 66 -12.43 11.05 16.49
C PHE A 66 -11.74 12.11 17.36
N LEU A 67 -12.44 12.68 18.36
CA LEU A 67 -11.93 13.73 19.24
C LEU A 67 -11.20 13.22 20.49
N GLY A 68 -11.22 11.90 20.77
CA GLY A 68 -10.54 11.36 21.94
C GLY A 68 -9.01 11.52 21.86
N PRO A 69 -8.32 12.01 22.92
CA PRO A 69 -6.88 12.26 22.88
C PRO A 69 -6.08 10.98 22.57
N LEU A 70 -6.52 9.82 23.04
CA LEU A 70 -5.92 8.52 22.73
C LEU A 70 -6.06 8.11 21.26
N TYR A 71 -7.23 8.32 20.65
CA TYR A 71 -7.42 8.03 19.22
C TYR A 71 -6.52 8.91 18.36
N ARG A 72 -6.47 10.21 18.68
CA ARG A 72 -5.58 11.17 18.01
C ARG A 72 -4.11 10.78 18.15
N LEU A 73 -3.67 10.34 19.33
CA LEU A 73 -2.31 9.85 19.54
C LEU A 73 -1.99 8.60 18.71
N ARG A 74 -2.93 7.66 18.59
CA ARG A 74 -2.74 6.46 17.75
C ARG A 74 -2.66 6.80 16.27
N VAL A 75 -3.56 7.65 15.77
CA VAL A 75 -3.55 8.12 14.38
C VAL A 75 -2.28 8.92 14.09
N LEU A 76 -1.88 9.80 15.01
CA LEU A 76 -0.64 10.56 14.89
C LEU A 76 0.57 9.63 14.88
N GLY A 77 0.61 8.64 15.79
CA GLY A 77 1.65 7.62 15.82
C GLY A 77 1.72 6.81 14.52
N PHE A 78 0.57 6.48 13.93
CA PHE A 78 0.50 5.82 12.62
C PHE A 78 1.04 6.71 11.50
N ILE A 79 0.64 7.99 11.44
CA ILE A 79 1.10 8.94 10.43
C ILE A 79 2.61 9.20 10.56
N VAL A 80 3.09 9.45 11.78
CA VAL A 80 4.50 9.74 12.05
C VAL A 80 5.34 8.49 11.83
N GLY A 81 4.92 7.33 12.34
CA GLY A 81 5.63 6.07 12.17
C GLY A 81 5.68 5.64 10.71
N GLY A 82 4.54 5.68 10.01
CA GLY A 82 4.45 5.39 8.58
C GLY A 82 5.27 6.37 7.74
N GLY A 83 5.21 7.67 8.05
CA GLY A 83 6.01 8.70 7.40
C GLY A 83 7.51 8.52 7.62
N ALA A 84 7.93 8.19 8.84
CA ALA A 84 9.32 7.90 9.17
C ALA A 84 9.83 6.66 8.43
N LEU A 85 9.08 5.54 8.45
CA LEU A 85 9.43 4.33 7.71
C LEU A 85 9.47 4.58 6.21
N GLY A 86 8.52 5.36 5.68
CA GLY A 86 8.52 5.79 4.28
C GLY A 86 9.75 6.62 3.92
N TYR A 87 10.10 7.62 4.74
CA TYR A 87 11.30 8.42 4.55
C TYR A 87 12.58 7.57 4.60
N LEU A 88 12.67 6.64 5.55
CA LEU A 88 13.81 5.74 5.67
C LEU A 88 13.95 4.87 4.42
N GLY A 89 12.87 4.21 4.00
CA GLY A 89 12.87 3.30 2.86
C GLY A 89 13.10 4.01 1.53
N PHE A 90 12.41 5.11 1.25
CA PHE A 90 12.43 5.76 -0.06
C PHE A 90 13.50 6.85 -0.21
N TRP A 91 14.04 7.38 0.89
CA TRP A 91 14.99 8.49 0.85
C TRP A 91 16.30 8.18 1.55
N LEU A 92 16.29 8.00 2.87
CA LEU A 92 17.52 7.94 3.66
C LEU A 92 18.37 6.72 3.28
N ILE A 93 17.79 5.53 3.25
CA ILE A 93 18.52 4.30 2.93
C ILE A 93 19.11 4.37 1.50
N PRO A 94 18.33 4.64 0.44
CA PRO A 94 18.87 4.80 -0.91
C PRO A 94 19.98 5.85 -1.01
N PHE A 95 19.82 6.99 -0.35
CA PHE A 95 20.79 8.08 -0.38
C PHE A 95 22.10 7.67 0.29
N VAL A 96 22.02 7.12 1.50
CA VAL A 96 23.19 6.65 2.26
C VAL A 96 23.93 5.57 1.48
N LEU A 97 23.22 4.58 0.92
CA LEU A 97 23.84 3.53 0.12
C LEU A 97 24.52 4.09 -1.14
N THR A 98 23.89 5.07 -1.81
CA THR A 98 24.47 5.73 -3.00
C THR A 98 25.74 6.53 -2.67
N ALA A 99 25.82 7.10 -1.46
CA ALA A 99 26.97 7.85 -1.00
C ALA A 99 28.12 6.95 -0.53
N LEU A 100 27.80 5.83 0.14
CA LEU A 100 28.78 4.97 0.79
C LEU A 100 29.30 3.84 -0.10
N ILE A 101 28.50 3.33 -1.05
CA ILE A 101 28.88 2.19 -1.88
C ILE A 101 29.37 2.70 -3.24
N PRO A 102 30.65 2.49 -3.61
CA PRO A 102 31.14 2.80 -4.93
C PRO A 102 30.51 1.88 -5.99
N TYR A 103 30.06 2.45 -7.10
CA TYR A 103 29.60 1.72 -8.27
C TYR A 103 29.79 2.59 -9.52
N ASP A 104 29.78 1.96 -10.70
CA ASP A 104 29.89 2.68 -11.96
C ASP A 104 28.58 3.40 -12.29
N ARG A 105 28.57 4.72 -12.08
CA ARG A 105 27.41 5.59 -12.34
C ARG A 105 27.18 5.85 -13.83
N GLN A 106 28.19 5.67 -14.68
CA GLN A 106 28.03 5.82 -16.13
C GLN A 106 27.23 4.64 -16.69
N VAL A 107 27.45 3.45 -16.14
CA VAL A 107 26.75 2.23 -16.55
C VAL A 107 25.40 2.07 -15.86
N LEU A 108 25.33 2.29 -14.54
CA LEU A 108 24.14 1.96 -13.73
C LEU A 108 23.24 3.15 -13.39
N GLY A 109 23.68 4.37 -13.68
CA GLY A 109 22.96 5.61 -13.36
C GLY A 109 23.01 6.00 -11.89
N SER A 110 22.75 7.27 -11.56
CA SER A 110 22.95 7.82 -10.21
C SER A 110 21.92 7.37 -9.15
N SER A 111 20.84 6.71 -9.57
CA SER A 111 19.69 6.34 -8.71
C SER A 111 19.58 4.84 -8.48
N LEU A 112 20.67 4.07 -8.65
CA LEU A 112 20.68 2.61 -8.56
C LEU A 112 19.98 2.10 -7.28
N PHE A 113 20.40 2.56 -6.11
CA PHE A 113 19.86 2.08 -4.84
C PHE A 113 18.40 2.49 -4.61
N PHE A 114 17.98 3.63 -5.17
CA PHE A 114 16.57 4.02 -5.15
C PHE A 114 15.72 3.01 -5.94
N PHE A 115 16.16 2.63 -7.14
CA PHE A 115 15.48 1.62 -7.94
C PHE A 115 15.49 0.23 -7.27
N ILE A 116 16.60 -0.17 -6.63
CA ILE A 116 16.67 -1.44 -5.90
C ILE A 116 15.62 -1.48 -4.78
N VAL A 117 15.53 -0.43 -3.95
CA VAL A 117 14.53 -0.40 -2.88
C VAL A 117 13.11 -0.37 -3.46
N LEU A 118 12.88 0.41 -4.52
CA LEU A 118 11.58 0.46 -5.17
C LEU A 118 11.15 -0.92 -5.70
N ILE A 119 12.05 -1.65 -6.38
CA ILE A 119 11.78 -2.99 -6.89
C ILE A 119 11.53 -3.97 -5.72
N PHE A 120 12.36 -3.92 -4.68
CA PHE A 120 12.18 -4.75 -3.49
C PHE A 120 10.80 -4.58 -2.87
N ILE A 121 10.35 -3.33 -2.68
CA ILE A 121 9.02 -3.03 -2.15
C ILE A 121 7.93 -3.57 -3.06
N ASN A 122 8.01 -3.33 -4.38
CA ASN A 122 7.02 -3.82 -5.32
C ASN A 122 6.92 -5.36 -5.33
N VAL A 123 8.05 -6.06 -5.31
CA VAL A 123 8.10 -7.53 -5.26
C VAL A 123 7.57 -8.05 -3.92
N HIS A 124 7.95 -7.43 -2.81
CA HIS A 124 7.45 -7.77 -1.49
C HIS A 124 5.92 -7.63 -1.41
N HIS A 125 5.39 -6.51 -1.88
CA HIS A 125 3.94 -6.27 -1.94
C HIS A 125 3.22 -7.29 -2.82
N TYR A 126 3.77 -7.61 -4.00
CA TYR A 126 3.21 -8.65 -4.85
C TYR A 126 3.04 -9.98 -4.09
N PHE A 127 4.03 -10.39 -3.30
CA PHE A 127 3.90 -11.61 -2.49
C PHE A 127 2.88 -11.48 -1.37
N LEU A 128 2.85 -10.36 -0.64
CA LEU A 128 1.86 -10.15 0.42
C LEU A 128 0.44 -10.21 -0.13
N ASP A 129 0.19 -9.60 -1.28
CA ASP A 129 -1.14 -9.58 -1.89
C ASP A 129 -1.60 -10.97 -2.31
N ASN A 130 -0.67 -11.76 -2.85
CA ASN A 130 -0.93 -13.13 -3.26
C ASN A 130 -1.20 -14.07 -2.09
N VAL A 131 -0.85 -13.72 -0.85
CA VAL A 131 -1.09 -14.55 0.33
C VAL A 131 -2.27 -14.03 1.15
N MET A 132 -2.30 -12.73 1.44
CA MET A 132 -3.24 -12.12 2.37
C MET A 132 -4.66 -12.04 1.79
N TRP A 133 -4.82 -11.59 0.54
CA TRP A 133 -6.13 -11.29 -0.05
C TRP A 133 -6.70 -12.38 -0.96
N ARG A 134 -6.26 -13.62 -0.75
CA ARG A 134 -6.77 -14.76 -1.52
C ARG A 134 -8.26 -14.93 -1.30
N ARG A 135 -9.02 -15.05 -2.40
CA ARG A 135 -10.45 -15.42 -2.35
C ARG A 135 -10.71 -16.73 -1.61
N GLY A 136 -9.77 -17.67 -1.66
CA GLY A 136 -9.85 -18.94 -0.94
C GLY A 136 -9.68 -18.82 0.58
N ASN A 137 -9.27 -17.66 1.10
CA ASN A 137 -9.21 -17.41 2.54
C ASN A 137 -10.64 -17.14 3.07
N PRO A 138 -11.17 -17.98 3.99
CA PRO A 138 -12.53 -17.81 4.51
C PRO A 138 -12.79 -16.44 5.12
N GLU A 139 -11.81 -15.87 5.83
CA GLU A 139 -11.91 -14.55 6.48
C GLU A 139 -12.03 -13.44 5.43
N VAL A 140 -11.22 -13.49 4.38
CA VAL A 140 -11.28 -12.52 3.27
C VAL A 140 -12.61 -12.62 2.54
N SER A 141 -13.08 -13.84 2.26
CA SER A 141 -14.40 -14.02 1.64
C SER A 141 -15.52 -13.42 2.50
N LYS A 142 -15.45 -13.61 3.82
CA LYS A 142 -16.46 -13.13 4.76
C LYS A 142 -16.44 -11.61 4.93
N TYR A 143 -15.26 -11.00 5.08
CA TYR A 143 -15.13 -9.59 5.47
C TYR A 143 -14.82 -8.65 4.31
N LEU A 144 -14.31 -9.13 3.18
CA LEU A 144 -14.03 -8.29 2.01
C LEU A 144 -15.09 -8.44 0.90
N PHE A 145 -15.52 -9.68 0.60
CA PHE A 145 -16.32 -10.01 -0.59
C PHE A 145 -17.81 -10.34 -0.32
N ARG A 146 -18.26 -10.18 0.92
CA ARG A 146 -19.67 -10.34 1.35
C ARG A 146 -20.66 -9.75 0.35
#